data_AF-A0A653ZQL1-F1
#
_entry.id   AF-A0A653ZQL1-F1
#
_cell.length_a   1.000
_cell.length_b   1.000
_cell.length_c   1.000
_cell.angle_alpha   90.00
_cell.angle_beta   90.00
_cell.angle_gamma   90.00
#
_symmetry.space_group_name_H-M   'P 1'
#
loop_
_entity.id
_entity.type
_entity.pdbx_description
1 polymer ?
#
loop_
_entity_poly.entity_id
_entity_poly.type
_entity_poly.pdbx_seq_one_letter_code
_entity_poly.pdbx_strand_id
1 'polypeptide(L)'
;MDIEEIKRRFDVALNNFLESDNYLLNSNISERAIAHKLAEKLQIQFVEFDVDCEYNGDVDNHNNKKHIHILRDRIVEINGLKEAERDLNEVEVLSRSVYPDIIVHKRASNDFNILIIEIKKNNSYYGKSYDDLKLKSYTSDEHGNTLKYCLGIFIEFNIRHGGINELSFYQEGAEIG
;
A
#
# COMPACT_ATOMS: atom_id res chain seq x y z
N MET A 1 -2.18 -18.11 -3.48
CA MET A 1 -0.72 -18.12 -3.29
C MET A 1 -0.50 -17.97 -1.80
N ASP A 2 0.39 -18.76 -1.19
CA ASP A 2 0.70 -18.56 0.23
C ASP A 2 1.58 -17.31 0.43
N ILE A 3 1.62 -16.82 1.66
CA ILE A 3 2.28 -15.55 2.01
C ILE A 3 3.80 -15.64 1.84
N GLU A 4 4.39 -16.81 2.12
CA GLU A 4 5.83 -17.01 1.99
C GLU A 4 6.28 -16.93 0.53
N GLU A 5 5.48 -17.47 -0.39
CA GLU A 5 5.72 -17.32 -1.83
C GLU A 5 5.56 -15.87 -2.30
N ILE A 6 4.58 -15.12 -1.77
CA ILE A 6 4.42 -13.69 -2.08
C ILE A 6 5.66 -12.91 -1.60
N LYS A 7 6.09 -13.12 -0.35
CA LYS A 7 7.29 -12.48 0.24
C LYS A 7 8.54 -12.81 -0.58
N ARG A 8 8.76 -14.09 -0.91
CA ARG A 8 9.91 -14.52 -1.71
C ARG A 8 9.96 -13.84 -3.08
N ARG A 9 8.82 -13.74 -3.78
CA ARG A 9 8.73 -13.04 -5.07
C ARG A 9 8.95 -11.54 -4.93
N PHE A 10 8.39 -10.93 -3.89
CA PHE A 10 8.62 -9.53 -3.56
C PHE A 10 10.10 -9.25 -3.30
N ASP A 11 10.78 -10.07 -2.49
CA ASP A 11 12.20 -9.90 -2.17
C ASP A 11 13.08 -9.97 -3.41
N VAL A 12 12.80 -10.90 -4.33
CA VAL A 12 13.50 -10.97 -5.62
C VAL A 12 13.27 -9.71 -6.45
N ALA A 13 12.04 -9.18 -6.51
CA ALA A 13 11.75 -7.95 -7.23
C ALA A 13 12.46 -6.73 -6.59
N LEU A 14 12.44 -6.64 -5.26
CA LEU A 14 13.04 -5.56 -4.50
C LEU A 14 14.57 -5.55 -4.64
N ASN A 15 15.23 -6.70 -4.53
CA ASN A 15 16.68 -6.81 -4.72
C ASN A 15 17.07 -6.41 -6.15
N ASN A 16 16.34 -6.87 -7.16
CA ASN A 16 16.58 -6.45 -8.55
C ASN A 16 16.42 -4.93 -8.73
N PHE A 17 15.43 -4.31 -8.09
CA PHE A 17 15.26 -2.86 -8.11
C PHE A 17 16.44 -2.14 -7.42
N LEU A 18 16.85 -2.60 -6.23
CA LEU A 18 17.96 -2.02 -5.50
C LEU A 18 19.29 -2.15 -6.26
N GLU A 19 19.49 -3.21 -7.03
CA GLU A 19 20.68 -3.40 -7.85
C GLU A 19 20.68 -2.53 -9.11
N SER A 20 19.57 -2.50 -9.87
CA SER A 20 19.53 -1.83 -11.17
C SER A 20 19.12 -0.35 -11.13
N ASP A 21 18.37 0.06 -10.11
CA ASP A 21 17.68 1.36 -10.08
C ASP A 21 18.07 2.21 -8.84
N ASN A 22 19.14 1.85 -8.13
CA ASN A 22 19.62 2.58 -6.93
C ASN A 22 19.84 4.08 -7.16
N TYR A 23 20.13 4.48 -8.40
CA TYR A 23 20.27 5.88 -8.79
C TYR A 23 19.03 6.72 -8.39
N LEU A 24 17.83 6.16 -8.45
CA LEU A 24 16.60 6.86 -8.09
C LEU A 24 16.56 7.24 -6.61
N LEU A 25 17.07 6.36 -5.74
CA LEU A 25 17.17 6.59 -4.30
C LEU A 25 18.27 7.62 -4.00
N ASN A 26 19.45 7.44 -4.60
CA ASN A 26 20.60 8.30 -4.38
C ASN A 26 20.38 9.73 -4.88
N SER A 27 19.60 9.89 -5.94
CA SER A 27 19.27 11.19 -6.54
C SER A 27 17.99 11.81 -5.98
N ASN A 28 17.42 11.22 -4.91
CA ASN A 28 16.19 11.69 -4.26
C ASN A 28 15.04 11.91 -5.26
N ILE A 29 14.86 10.99 -6.20
CA ILE A 29 13.78 11.05 -7.18
C ILE A 29 12.41 10.84 -6.47
N SER A 30 11.32 11.23 -7.14
CA SER A 30 9.96 11.07 -6.63
C SER A 30 9.61 9.63 -6.31
N GLU A 31 8.80 9.42 -5.25
CA GLU A 31 8.22 8.12 -4.87
C GLU A 31 7.48 7.46 -6.04
N ARG A 32 6.78 8.23 -6.89
CA ARG A 32 6.11 7.72 -8.10
C ARG A 32 7.06 7.01 -9.09
N ALA A 33 8.27 7.53 -9.27
CA ALA A 33 9.25 6.92 -10.18
C ALA A 33 9.86 5.65 -9.58
N ILE A 34 10.08 5.66 -8.25
CA ILE A 34 10.50 4.49 -7.48
C ILE A 34 9.42 3.40 -7.58
N ALA A 35 8.16 3.76 -7.34
CA ALA A 35 7.02 2.87 -7.41
C ALA A 35 6.90 2.23 -8.80
N HIS A 36 6.97 3.03 -9.87
CA HIS A 36 6.93 2.54 -11.24
C HIS A 36 8.04 1.52 -11.54
N LYS A 37 9.30 1.81 -11.17
CA LYS A 37 10.41 0.91 -11.44
C LYS A 37 10.38 -0.36 -10.59
N LEU A 38 9.93 -0.28 -9.34
CA LEU A 38 9.68 -1.46 -8.53
C LEU A 38 8.52 -2.30 -9.10
N ALA A 39 7.44 -1.67 -9.56
CA ALA A 39 6.31 -2.34 -10.20
C ALA A 39 6.72 -3.13 -11.45
N GLU A 40 7.64 -2.62 -12.27
CA GLU A 40 8.20 -3.39 -13.40
C GLU A 40 8.91 -4.66 -12.95
N LYS A 41 9.67 -4.62 -11.85
CA LYS A 41 10.33 -5.82 -11.29
C LYS A 41 9.32 -6.79 -10.71
N LEU A 42 8.29 -6.28 -10.04
CA LEU A 42 7.18 -7.09 -9.53
C LEU A 42 6.43 -7.78 -10.67
N GLN A 43 6.14 -7.09 -11.77
CA GLN A 43 5.44 -7.68 -12.92
C GLN A 43 6.18 -8.89 -13.51
N ILE A 44 7.52 -8.93 -13.44
CA ILE A 44 8.34 -10.08 -13.84
C ILE A 44 8.16 -11.26 -12.88
N GLN A 45 8.00 -11.01 -11.58
CA GLN A 45 7.82 -12.07 -10.57
C GLN A 45 6.37 -12.56 -10.46
N PHE A 46 5.40 -11.74 -10.86
CA PHE A 46 3.97 -12.03 -10.82
C PHE A 46 3.39 -12.05 -12.25
N VAL A 47 3.94 -12.89 -13.12
CA VAL A 47 3.58 -12.97 -14.56
C VAL A 47 2.11 -13.32 -14.78
N GLU A 48 1.52 -14.04 -13.84
CA GLU A 48 0.13 -14.44 -13.87
C GLU A 48 -0.81 -13.38 -13.28
N PHE A 49 -0.33 -12.22 -12.82
CA PHE A 49 -1.14 -11.13 -12.26
C PHE A 49 -0.89 -9.81 -12.99
N ASP A 50 -1.79 -8.86 -12.76
CA ASP A 50 -1.60 -7.46 -13.14
C ASP A 50 -0.84 -6.75 -12.01
N VAL A 51 0.15 -5.93 -12.37
CA VAL A 51 0.83 -5.03 -11.43
C VAL A 51 0.57 -3.58 -11.84
N ASP A 52 -0.11 -2.83 -10.98
CA ASP A 52 -0.54 -1.47 -11.28
C ASP A 52 -0.09 -0.48 -10.19
N CYS A 53 0.37 0.70 -10.62
CA CYS A 53 0.61 1.83 -9.73
C CYS A 53 -0.63 2.72 -9.62
N GLU A 54 -0.86 3.31 -8.44
CA GLU A 54 -1.95 4.27 -8.17
C GLU A 54 -3.35 3.75 -8.55
N TYR A 55 -3.54 2.43 -8.63
CA TYR A 55 -4.79 1.83 -9.09
C TYR A 55 -5.88 1.95 -8.03
N ASN A 56 -6.88 2.78 -8.33
CA ASN A 56 -8.02 3.03 -7.45
C ASN A 56 -9.29 2.32 -7.90
N GLY A 57 -9.21 1.23 -8.68
CA GLY A 57 -10.38 0.46 -9.08
C GLY A 57 -10.84 -0.52 -7.98
N ASP A 58 -12.14 -0.69 -7.87
CA ASP A 58 -12.79 -1.67 -7.00
C ASP A 58 -14.11 -2.08 -7.64
N VAL A 59 -14.22 -3.34 -8.07
CA VAL A 59 -15.40 -3.83 -8.81
C VAL A 59 -16.63 -4.03 -7.95
N ASP A 60 -16.47 -4.15 -6.63
CA ASP A 60 -17.58 -4.37 -5.71
C ASP A 60 -18.17 -3.05 -5.20
N ASN A 61 -17.47 -1.94 -5.40
CA ASN A 61 -17.94 -0.63 -4.97
C ASN A 61 -18.84 0.03 -6.03
N HIS A 62 -19.94 0.65 -5.60
CA HIS A 62 -20.97 1.26 -6.45
C HIS A 62 -20.44 2.31 -7.46
N ASN A 63 -19.34 2.99 -7.14
CA ASN A 63 -18.71 3.99 -8.00
C ASN A 63 -17.45 3.47 -8.72
N ASN A 64 -17.18 2.18 -8.64
CA ASN A 64 -15.99 1.48 -9.14
C ASN A 64 -14.66 2.00 -8.58
N LYS A 65 -14.67 2.73 -7.46
CA LYS A 65 -13.48 3.32 -6.84
C LYS A 65 -13.14 2.65 -5.52
N LYS A 66 -11.85 2.41 -5.31
CA LYS A 66 -11.30 1.84 -4.07
C LYS A 66 -11.51 2.81 -2.92
N HIS A 67 -12.15 2.31 -1.88
CA HIS A 67 -12.34 3.01 -0.62
C HIS A 67 -11.86 2.13 0.52
N ILE A 68 -11.39 2.77 1.60
CA ILE A 68 -11.19 2.10 2.88
C ILE A 68 -12.11 2.71 3.92
N HIS A 69 -12.48 1.87 4.87
CA HIS A 69 -13.34 2.20 5.99
C HIS A 69 -12.50 2.20 7.26
N ILE A 70 -12.35 3.35 7.90
CA ILE A 70 -11.52 3.51 9.09
C ILE A 70 -12.37 4.09 10.21
N LEU A 71 -12.25 3.54 11.41
CA LEU A 71 -12.83 4.13 12.62
C LEU A 71 -12.36 5.57 12.78
N ARG A 72 -13.32 6.48 12.99
CA ARG A 72 -13.06 7.92 13.13
C ARG A 72 -12.07 8.20 14.26
N ASP A 73 -12.19 7.49 15.38
CA ASP A 73 -11.31 7.68 16.54
C ASP A 73 -9.84 7.41 16.20
N ARG A 74 -9.55 6.34 15.42
CA ARG A 74 -8.18 6.06 14.94
C ARG A 74 -7.63 7.18 14.07
N ILE A 75 -8.48 7.83 13.27
CA ILE A 75 -8.10 8.97 12.43
C ILE A 75 -7.86 10.23 13.26
N VAL A 76 -8.66 10.45 14.30
CA VAL A 76 -8.49 11.55 15.25
C VAL A 76 -7.17 11.41 16.02
N GLU A 77 -6.85 10.21 16.50
CA GLU A 77 -5.62 9.91 17.25
C GLU A 77 -4.35 10.31 16.48
N ILE A 78 -4.36 10.17 15.16
CA ILE A 78 -3.22 10.53 14.31
C ILE A 78 -3.32 11.97 13.75
N ASN A 79 -4.25 12.79 14.25
CA ASN A 79 -4.58 14.12 13.72
C ASN A 79 -4.86 14.12 12.20
N GLY A 80 -5.47 13.05 11.70
CA GLY A 80 -5.62 12.77 10.28
C GLY A 80 -6.96 13.18 9.67
N LEU A 81 -7.86 13.84 10.42
CA LEU A 81 -9.15 14.31 9.92
C LEU A 81 -8.98 15.37 8.82
N LYS A 82 -9.68 15.20 7.71
CA LYS A 82 -9.84 16.23 6.69
C LYS A 82 -10.79 17.31 7.20
N GLU A 83 -10.66 18.52 6.70
CA GLU A 83 -11.51 19.65 7.09
C GLU A 83 -13.00 19.31 6.97
N ALA A 84 -13.41 18.71 5.85
CA ALA A 84 -14.78 18.28 5.59
C ALA A 84 -15.31 17.17 6.54
N GLU A 85 -14.44 16.52 7.32
CA GLU A 85 -14.81 15.44 8.24
C GLU A 85 -14.89 15.91 9.70
N ARG A 86 -14.48 17.14 10.01
CA ARG A 86 -14.41 17.65 11.39
C ARG A 86 -15.80 17.78 12.03
N ASP A 87 -16.80 18.14 11.25
CA ASP A 87 -18.17 18.32 11.73
C ASP A 87 -18.99 17.01 11.74
N LEU A 88 -18.43 15.91 11.24
CA LEU A 88 -19.06 14.59 11.20
C LEU A 88 -18.91 13.83 12.53
N ASN A 89 -19.29 14.44 13.65
CA ASN A 89 -19.09 13.87 14.98
C ASN A 89 -19.94 12.62 15.27
N GLU A 90 -21.07 12.45 14.57
CA GLU A 90 -21.96 11.29 14.73
C GLU A 90 -21.54 10.08 13.88
N VAL A 91 -20.54 10.24 13.01
CA VAL A 91 -20.06 9.19 12.10
C VAL A 91 -18.97 8.37 12.79
N GLU A 92 -19.24 7.10 13.06
CA GLU A 92 -18.28 6.18 13.69
C GLU A 92 -17.17 5.73 12.71
N VAL A 93 -17.53 5.50 11.44
CA VAL A 93 -16.62 4.98 10.41
C VAL A 93 -16.54 5.94 9.23
N LEU A 94 -15.35 6.41 8.91
CA LEU A 94 -15.07 7.26 7.75
C LEU A 94 -14.77 6.40 6.53
N SER A 95 -15.39 6.72 5.39
CA SER A 95 -15.05 6.14 4.09
C SER A 95 -14.15 7.10 3.30
N ARG A 96 -12.99 6.63 2.85
CA ARG A 96 -12.02 7.44 2.11
C ARG A 96 -11.58 6.76 0.84
N SER A 97 -11.63 7.48 -0.28
CA SER A 97 -11.01 7.03 -1.52
C SER A 97 -9.49 6.96 -1.37
N VAL A 98 -8.88 5.96 -2.00
CA VAL A 98 -7.44 5.67 -1.86
C VAL A 98 -6.78 5.32 -3.18
N TYR A 99 -5.47 5.51 -3.20
CA TYR A 99 -4.58 5.30 -4.35
C TYR A 99 -3.31 4.64 -3.80
N PRO A 100 -3.26 3.31 -3.70
CA PRO A 100 -2.05 2.61 -3.24
C PRO A 100 -0.92 2.79 -4.25
N ASP A 101 0.33 2.82 -3.77
CA ASP A 101 1.48 3.08 -4.64
C ASP A 101 1.71 1.95 -5.65
N ILE A 102 1.59 0.70 -5.20
CA ILE A 102 1.65 -0.48 -6.07
C ILE A 102 0.66 -1.54 -5.58
N ILE A 103 -0.01 -2.22 -6.50
CA ILE A 103 -0.77 -3.43 -6.21
C ILE A 103 -0.39 -4.57 -7.16
N VAL A 104 -0.51 -5.80 -6.68
CA VAL A 104 -0.52 -7.03 -7.47
C VAL A 104 -1.91 -7.64 -7.33
N HIS A 105 -2.62 -7.74 -8.45
CA HIS A 105 -4.03 -8.15 -8.45
C HIS A 105 -4.47 -8.80 -9.76
N LYS A 106 -5.75 -9.15 -9.87
CA LYS A 106 -6.41 -9.32 -11.17
C LYS A 106 -7.39 -8.19 -11.39
N ARG A 107 -7.22 -7.43 -12.48
CA ARG A 107 -8.22 -6.43 -12.85
C ARG A 107 -9.58 -7.09 -13.06
N ALA A 108 -10.63 -6.32 -12.82
CA ALA A 108 -12.03 -6.76 -12.94
C ALA A 108 -12.48 -7.85 -11.94
N SER A 109 -11.72 -8.14 -10.88
CA SER A 109 -12.13 -9.03 -9.78
C SER A 109 -11.43 -8.62 -8.48
N ASN A 110 -12.10 -8.76 -7.34
CA ASN A 110 -11.47 -8.62 -6.02
C ASN A 110 -11.04 -9.98 -5.42
N ASP A 111 -11.34 -11.10 -6.09
CA ASP A 111 -11.01 -12.45 -5.60
C ASP A 111 -9.49 -12.72 -5.57
N PHE A 112 -8.72 -11.88 -6.27
CA PHE A 112 -7.29 -12.05 -6.46
C PHE A 112 -6.53 -10.76 -6.13
N ASN A 113 -6.81 -10.15 -4.98
CA ASN A 113 -6.00 -9.06 -4.42
C ASN A 113 -4.83 -9.65 -3.62
N ILE A 114 -3.64 -9.73 -4.24
CA ILE A 114 -2.51 -10.50 -3.71
C ILE A 114 -1.64 -9.65 -2.79
N LEU A 115 -1.16 -8.52 -3.30
CA LEU A 115 -0.18 -7.68 -2.61
C LEU A 115 -0.55 -6.21 -2.79
N ILE A 116 -0.43 -5.42 -1.73
CA ILE A 116 -0.56 -3.96 -1.74
C ILE A 116 0.67 -3.34 -1.07
N ILE A 117 1.22 -2.30 -1.66
CA ILE A 117 2.46 -1.67 -1.21
C ILE A 117 2.26 -0.17 -1.07
N GLU A 118 2.75 0.39 0.03
CA GLU A 118 2.88 1.82 0.29
C GLU A 118 4.38 2.14 0.45
N ILE A 119 4.84 3.18 -0.25
CA ILE A 119 6.25 3.56 -0.36
C ILE A 119 6.46 4.94 0.25
N LYS A 120 7.53 5.06 1.04
CA LYS A 120 8.02 6.33 1.58
C LYS A 120 9.52 6.48 1.38
N LYS A 121 9.96 7.73 1.52
CA LYS A 121 11.37 8.09 1.68
C LYS A 121 11.58 8.61 3.10
N ASN A 122 12.73 8.36 3.69
CA ASN A 122 13.09 8.78 5.06
C ASN A 122 13.13 10.32 5.30
N ASN A 123 12.94 11.15 4.26
CA ASN A 123 12.73 12.60 4.41
C ASN A 123 11.26 13.02 4.27
N SER A 124 10.34 12.08 4.08
CA SER A 124 8.90 12.29 4.04
C SER A 124 8.36 12.25 5.48
N TYR A 125 8.50 13.36 6.21
CA TYR A 125 8.19 13.45 7.66
C TYR A 125 6.71 13.26 8.06
N TYR A 126 5.80 13.07 7.10
CA TYR A 126 4.37 13.01 7.34
C TYR A 126 3.74 11.79 6.65
N GLY A 127 2.77 11.17 7.30
CA GLY A 127 1.87 10.20 6.68
C GLY A 127 2.05 8.74 7.10
N LYS A 128 3.16 8.36 7.76
CA LYS A 128 3.41 6.97 8.19
C LYS A 128 2.23 6.37 8.97
N SER A 129 1.72 7.09 9.97
CA SER A 129 0.58 6.60 10.78
C SER A 129 -0.68 6.41 9.94
N TYR A 130 -0.86 7.19 8.87
CA TYR A 130 -1.97 7.00 7.96
C TYR A 130 -1.74 5.82 7.01
N ASP A 131 -0.52 5.64 6.50
CA ASP A 131 -0.16 4.47 5.69
C ASP A 131 -0.31 3.15 6.47
N ASP A 132 0.05 3.16 7.77
CA ASP A 132 -0.22 2.05 8.69
C ASP A 132 -1.72 1.74 8.80
N LEU A 133 -2.56 2.77 9.01
CA LEU A 133 -4.03 2.58 9.03
C LEU A 133 -4.56 2.07 7.69
N LYS A 134 -4.02 2.56 6.56
CA LYS A 134 -4.40 2.07 5.22
C LYS A 134 -4.06 0.58 5.08
N LEU A 135 -2.83 0.16 5.38
CA LEU A 135 -2.37 -1.22 5.24
C LEU A 135 -3.13 -2.20 6.14
N LYS A 136 -3.44 -1.79 7.38
CA LYS A 136 -4.36 -2.53 8.24
C LYS A 136 -5.75 -2.63 7.61
N SER A 137 -6.29 -1.52 7.11
CA SER A 137 -7.62 -1.53 6.48
C SER A 137 -7.68 -2.41 5.24
N TYR A 138 -6.67 -2.37 4.36
CA TYR A 138 -6.62 -3.16 3.12
C TYR A 138 -6.62 -4.67 3.35
N THR A 139 -6.00 -5.12 4.45
CA THR A 139 -5.75 -6.53 4.76
C THR A 139 -6.75 -7.10 5.78
N SER A 140 -7.60 -6.26 6.37
CA SER A 140 -8.62 -6.68 7.34
C SER A 140 -9.90 -7.21 6.68
N ASP A 141 -10.66 -8.03 7.40
CA ASP A 141 -12.05 -8.38 7.07
C ASP A 141 -13.07 -7.49 7.81
N GLU A 142 -12.61 -6.45 8.51
CA GLU A 142 -13.44 -5.60 9.34
C GLU A 142 -14.17 -4.51 8.53
N HIS A 143 -15.22 -3.94 9.14
CA HIS A 143 -15.91 -2.73 8.66
C HIS A 143 -16.39 -2.78 7.19
N GLY A 144 -16.69 -3.97 6.68
CA GLY A 144 -17.20 -4.15 5.32
C GLY A 144 -16.14 -4.03 4.23
N ASN A 145 -14.86 -4.22 4.56
CA ASN A 145 -13.79 -4.25 3.56
C ASN A 145 -13.98 -5.41 2.57
N THR A 146 -14.13 -5.07 1.29
CA THR A 146 -14.21 -6.03 0.16
C THR A 146 -12.87 -6.23 -0.53
N LEU A 147 -11.84 -5.44 -0.20
CA LEU A 147 -10.56 -5.48 -0.89
C LEU A 147 -9.72 -6.69 -0.52
N LYS A 148 -9.65 -7.04 0.77
CA LYS A 148 -9.08 -8.29 1.29
C LYS A 148 -7.73 -8.67 0.68
N TYR A 149 -6.79 -7.73 0.64
CA TYR A 149 -5.43 -8.03 0.15
C TYR A 149 -4.78 -9.09 1.03
N CYS A 150 -4.18 -10.12 0.41
CA CYS A 150 -3.53 -11.21 1.17
C CYS A 150 -2.34 -10.70 2.00
N LEU A 151 -1.56 -9.77 1.45
CA LEU A 151 -0.41 -9.16 2.11
C LEU A 151 -0.34 -7.66 1.83
N GLY A 152 -0.09 -6.87 2.86
CA GLY A 152 0.29 -5.46 2.76
C GLY A 152 1.78 -5.27 3.08
N ILE A 153 2.45 -4.35 2.41
CA ILE A 153 3.85 -4.01 2.67
C ILE A 153 4.00 -2.49 2.77
N PHE A 154 4.67 -2.04 3.83
CA PHE A 154 5.21 -0.69 3.92
C PHE A 154 6.71 -0.73 3.65
N ILE A 155 7.20 0.14 2.78
CA ILE A 155 8.64 0.30 2.51
C ILE A 155 9.02 1.75 2.69
N GLU A 156 9.98 2.02 3.58
CA GLU A 156 10.66 3.30 3.61
C GLU A 156 12.07 3.15 3.03
N PHE A 157 12.38 3.89 1.98
CA PHE A 157 13.71 3.92 1.36
C PHE A 157 14.62 4.99 1.99
N ASN A 158 15.91 4.67 2.09
CA ASN A 158 16.94 5.62 2.52
C ASN A 158 17.47 6.41 1.30
N ILE A 159 17.21 7.72 1.27
CA ILE A 159 17.75 8.57 0.21
C ILE A 159 19.22 8.91 0.47
N ARG A 160 19.98 9.21 -0.59
CA ARG A 160 21.42 9.56 -0.57
C ARG A 160 22.38 8.43 -0.19
N HIS A 161 21.93 7.44 0.57
CA HIS A 161 22.71 6.23 0.88
C HIS A 161 22.20 4.98 0.14
N GLY A 162 20.97 5.04 -0.40
CA GLY A 162 20.33 3.92 -1.08
C GLY A 162 19.86 2.85 -0.10
N GLY A 163 19.06 1.91 -0.58
CA GLY A 163 18.55 0.80 0.22
C GLY A 163 17.30 1.15 1.04
N ILE A 164 17.01 0.28 1.99
CA ILE A 164 15.77 0.26 2.78
C ILE A 164 16.09 0.78 4.19
N ASN A 165 15.29 1.72 4.67
CA ASN A 165 15.29 2.21 6.04
C ASN A 165 14.34 1.41 6.94
N GLU A 166 13.15 1.10 6.44
CA GLU A 166 12.12 0.33 7.16
C GLU A 166 11.38 -0.58 6.17
N LEU A 167 11.04 -1.78 6.62
CA LEU A 167 10.22 -2.74 5.88
C LEU A 167 9.28 -3.43 6.88
N SER A 168 7.98 -3.22 6.72
CA SER A 168 6.94 -3.81 7.57
C SER A 168 5.93 -4.56 6.71
N PHE A 169 5.44 -5.68 7.24
CA PHE A 169 4.46 -6.55 6.59
C PHE A 169 3.13 -6.48 7.34
N TYR A 170 2.02 -6.62 6.62
CA TYR A 170 0.68 -6.50 7.18
C TYR A 170 -0.22 -7.64 6.68
N GLN A 171 -0.95 -8.25 7.60
CA GLN A 171 -1.91 -9.32 7.31
C GLN A 171 -3.07 -9.23 8.30
N GLU A 172 -4.29 -9.51 7.84
CA GLU A 172 -5.48 -9.61 8.70
C GLU A 172 -5.69 -8.37 9.60
N GLY A 173 -5.33 -7.19 9.09
CA GLY A 173 -5.48 -5.93 9.82
C GLY A 173 -4.40 -5.65 10.86
N ALA A 174 -3.31 -6.41 10.90
CA ALA A 174 -2.21 -6.22 11.83
C ALA A 174 -0.84 -6.19 11.12
N GLU A 175 0.13 -5.50 11.72
CA GLU A 175 1.53 -5.62 11.33
C GLU A 175 2.08 -6.97 11.82
N ILE A 176 2.86 -7.65 10.98
CA ILE A 176 3.46 -8.96 11.24
C ILE A 176 4.98 -8.90 11.05
N GLY A 177 5.69 -9.73 11.83
CA GLY A 177 7.16 -9.80 11.86
C GLY A 177 7.78 -10.58 10.71
#